data_AF-A0A519Z8W3-F1
#
_entry.id   AF-A0A519Z8W3-F1
#
_cell.length_a   1.000
_cell.length_b   1.000
_cell.length_c   1.000
_cell.angle_alpha   90.00
_cell.angle_beta   90.00
_cell.angle_gamma   90.00
#
_symmetry.space_group_name_H-M   'P 1'
#
loop_
_entity.id
_entity.type
_entity.pdbx_description
1 polymer ?
#
loop_
_entity_poly.entity_id
_entity_poly.type
_entity_poly.pdbx_seq_one_letter_code
_entity_poly.pdbx_strand_id
1 'polypeptide(L)'
;NQGGDMVRSVLQQADGDAPVTLVHASRGKLARAAPFAALYEAGRVHHAGRFAELEDQMCHYDGRGGKSPDRMDALVWALADLFGTRRASPRIRKL
;
A
#
# COMPACT_ATOMS: atom_id res chain seq x y z
N ASN A 1 -8.44 -5.54 16.50
CA ASN A 1 -7.94 -4.50 15.57
C ASN A 1 -8.69 -3.19 15.82
N GLN A 2 -8.52 -2.56 16.99
CA GLN A 2 -9.28 -1.34 17.34
C GLN A 2 -8.70 -0.05 16.71
N GLY A 3 -7.50 -0.13 16.09
CA GLY A 3 -6.84 1.02 15.49
C GLY A 3 -7.49 1.48 14.18
N GLY A 4 -7.99 0.55 13.35
CA GLY A 4 -8.58 0.89 12.06
C GLY A 4 -9.85 1.73 12.19
N ASP A 5 -10.75 1.33 13.09
CA ASP A 5 -12.02 2.02 13.31
C ASP A 5 -11.81 3.40 13.98
N MET A 6 -10.83 3.51 14.87
CA MET A 6 -10.40 4.79 15.44
C MET A 6 -9.90 5.74 14.35
N VAL A 7 -8.99 5.28 13.47
CA VAL A 7 -8.42 6.10 12.39
C VAL A 7 -9.51 6.56 11.42
N ARG A 8 -10.44 5.68 11.05
CA ARG A 8 -11.60 6.07 10.23
C ARG A 8 -12.40 7.18 10.90
N SER A 9 -12.72 7.02 12.18
CA SER A 9 -13.53 7.98 12.91
C SER A 9 -12.87 9.36 12.97
N VAL A 10 -11.55 9.40 13.20
CA VAL A 10 -10.76 10.64 13.20
C VAL A 10 -10.74 11.30 11.81
N LEU A 11 -10.55 10.52 10.74
CA LEU A 11 -10.56 11.05 9.37
C LEU A 11 -11.94 11.63 9.00
N GLN A 12 -13.02 10.94 9.36
CA GLN A 12 -14.40 11.40 9.10
C GLN A 12 -14.80 12.61 9.94
N GLN A 13 -14.24 12.77 11.15
CA GLN A 13 -14.43 13.97 11.96
C GLN A 13 -13.74 15.19 11.34
N ALA A 14 -12.59 15.00 10.70
CA ALA A 14 -11.88 16.07 10.00
C ALA A 14 -12.53 16.42 8.64
N ASP A 15 -12.99 15.40 7.90
CA ASP A 15 -13.68 15.54 6.63
C ASP A 15 -14.68 14.40 6.44
N GLY A 16 -15.98 14.73 6.52
CA GLY A 16 -17.06 13.75 6.45
C GLY A 16 -17.21 13.07 5.10
N ASP A 17 -16.72 13.70 4.02
CA ASP A 17 -16.84 13.19 2.65
C ASP A 17 -15.57 12.43 2.20
N ALA A 18 -14.54 12.37 3.04
CA ALA A 18 -13.29 11.69 2.72
C ALA A 18 -13.51 10.19 2.44
N PRO A 19 -13.11 9.67 1.27
CA PRO A 19 -13.25 8.26 0.95
C PRO A 19 -12.26 7.41 1.76
N VAL A 20 -12.74 6.75 2.82
CA VAL A 20 -11.93 5.89 3.69
C VAL A 20 -12.19 4.40 3.44
N THR A 21 -11.19 3.70 2.92
CA THR A 21 -11.23 2.24 2.77
C THR A 21 -10.40 1.57 3.86
N LEU A 22 -11.06 0.75 4.69
CA LEU A 22 -10.36 -0.03 5.71
C LEU A 22 -9.82 -1.31 5.08
N VAL A 23 -8.50 -1.50 5.18
CA VAL A 23 -7.83 -2.69 4.68
C VAL A 23 -7.27 -3.50 5.84
N HIS A 24 -7.42 -4.82 5.73
CA HIS A 24 -6.83 -5.76 6.67
C HIS A 24 -5.72 -6.52 5.97
N ALA A 25 -4.51 -6.43 6.51
CA ALA A 25 -3.37 -7.13 5.96
C ALA A 25 -3.40 -8.60 6.39
N SER A 26 -3.50 -9.52 5.43
CA SER A 26 -3.47 -10.98 5.67
C SER A 26 -2.09 -11.61 5.50
N ARG A 27 -1.18 -10.93 4.78
CA ARG A 27 0.20 -11.38 4.52
C ARG A 27 1.18 -10.46 5.20
N GLY A 28 2.35 -10.94 5.59
CA GLY A 28 3.42 -10.11 6.14
C GLY A 28 3.93 -9.04 5.15
N LYS A 29 4.51 -7.95 5.67
CA LYS A 29 4.99 -6.79 4.88
C LYS A 29 5.89 -7.16 3.71
N LEU A 30 6.90 -8.00 3.94
CA LEU A 30 7.81 -8.47 2.89
C LEU A 30 7.05 -9.19 1.75
N ALA A 31 6.13 -10.09 2.11
CA ALA A 31 5.32 -10.83 1.13
C ALA A 31 4.35 -9.93 0.36
N ARG A 32 3.89 -8.81 0.96
CA ARG A 32 3.08 -7.79 0.28
C ARG A 32 3.92 -6.93 -0.65
N ALA A 33 5.17 -6.63 -0.30
CA ALA A 33 6.07 -5.78 -1.08
C ALA A 33 6.62 -6.49 -2.33
N ALA A 34 6.84 -7.80 -2.25
CA ALA A 34 7.51 -8.58 -3.30
C ALA A 34 6.97 -8.38 -4.73
N PRO A 35 5.65 -8.34 -5.00
CA PRO A 35 5.13 -8.10 -6.35
C PRO A 35 5.51 -6.73 -6.93
N PHE A 36 5.70 -5.72 -6.07
CA PHE A 36 6.01 -4.36 -6.48
C PHE A 36 7.51 -4.12 -6.63
N ALA A 37 8.35 -4.87 -5.89
CA ALA A 37 9.79 -4.86 -6.09
C ALA A 37 10.17 -5.17 -7.55
N ALA A 38 9.51 -6.16 -8.16
CA ALA A 38 9.69 -6.49 -9.58
C ALA A 38 9.32 -5.32 -10.53
N LEU A 39 8.37 -4.46 -10.14
CA LEU A 39 8.03 -3.27 -10.93
C LEU A 39 9.12 -2.19 -10.82
N TYR A 40 9.76 -2.05 -9.67
CA TYR A 40 10.94 -1.19 -9.50
C TYR A 40 12.14 -1.72 -10.30
N GLU A 41 12.44 -3.02 -10.22
CA GLU A 41 13.51 -3.67 -10.99
C GLU A 41 13.31 -3.50 -12.50
N ALA A 42 12.07 -3.59 -12.98
CA ALA A 42 11.72 -3.37 -14.37
C ALA A 42 11.67 -1.89 -14.78
N GLY A 43 11.97 -0.94 -13.88
CA GLY A 43 11.91 0.50 -14.16
C GLY A 43 10.49 1.00 -14.48
N ARG A 44 9.46 0.38 -13.90
CA ARG A 44 8.04 0.73 -14.13
C ARG A 44 7.45 1.63 -13.05
N VAL A 45 8.18 1.87 -11.97
CA VAL A 45 7.78 2.75 -10.86
C VAL A 45 8.90 3.75 -10.62
N HIS A 46 8.53 5.02 -10.52
CA HIS A 46 9.44 6.13 -10.24
C HIS A 46 8.82 7.08 -9.23
N HIS A 47 9.65 7.65 -8.37
CA HIS A 47 9.26 8.71 -7.45
C HIS A 47 9.41 10.08 -8.12
N ALA A 48 8.37 10.91 -8.08
CA ALA A 48 8.40 12.29 -8.56
C ALA A 48 8.99 13.23 -7.50
N GLY A 49 10.26 13.01 -7.13
CA GLY A 49 10.94 13.75 -6.08
C GLY A 49 11.91 12.87 -5.29
N ARG A 50 12.53 13.47 -4.25
CA ARG A 50 13.37 12.74 -3.30
C ARG A 50 12.58 12.47 -2.03
N PHE A 51 12.55 11.21 -1.60
CA PHE A 51 11.86 10.80 -0.39
C PHE A 51 12.85 10.06 0.52
N ALA A 52 13.86 10.77 1.02
CA ALA A 52 15.01 10.16 1.70
C ALA A 52 14.62 9.14 2.78
N GLU A 53 13.67 9.46 3.67
CA GLU A 53 13.24 8.52 4.72
C GLU A 53 12.53 7.28 4.18
N LEU A 54 11.78 7.41 3.07
CA LEU A 54 11.15 6.28 2.39
C LEU A 54 12.20 5.44 1.67
N GLU A 55 13.11 6.09 0.95
CA GLU A 55 14.20 5.46 0.20
C GLU A 55 15.13 4.69 1.15
N ASP A 56 15.49 5.28 2.29
CA ASP A 56 16.25 4.61 3.34
C ASP A 56 15.53 3.36 3.85
N GLN A 57 14.22 3.43 4.09
CA GLN A 57 13.42 2.27 4.48
C GLN A 57 13.37 1.20 3.39
N MET A 58 13.27 1.60 2.12
CA MET A 58 13.27 0.67 0.99
C MET A 58 14.61 -0.06 0.85
N CYS A 59 15.73 0.61 1.10
CA CYS A 59 17.07 0.02 1.03
C CYS A 59 17.42 -0.85 2.23
N HIS A 60 16.95 -0.50 3.43
CA HIS A 60 17.31 -1.20 4.67
C HIS A 60 16.36 -2.34 5.05
N TYR A 61 15.14 -2.37 4.52
CA TYR A 61 14.15 -3.36 4.94
C TYR A 61 14.43 -4.75 4.34
N ASP A 62 14.88 -5.68 5.19
CA ASP A 62 15.21 -7.06 4.82
C ASP A 62 14.17 -8.09 5.29
N GLY A 63 13.12 -7.63 5.98
CA GLY A 63 12.08 -8.47 6.57
C GLY A 63 12.51 -9.28 7.79
N ARG A 64 13.73 -9.08 8.32
CA ARG A 64 14.29 -9.83 9.46
C ARG A 64 14.36 -8.95 10.72
N GLY A 65 13.20 -8.68 11.30
CA GLY A 65 13.09 -7.91 12.55
C GLY A 65 13.45 -6.43 12.39
N GLY A 66 13.49 -5.68 13.49
CA GLY A 66 13.77 -4.24 13.50
C GLY A 66 12.53 -3.34 13.48
N LYS A 67 12.74 -2.01 13.38
CA LYS A 67 11.66 -1.03 13.33
C LYS A 67 10.80 -1.29 12.09
N SER A 68 9.50 -1.48 12.30
CA SER A 68 8.54 -1.65 11.23
C SER A 68 8.62 -0.48 10.23
N PRO A 69 8.82 -0.73 8.92
CA PRO A 69 8.91 0.35 7.94
C PRO A 69 7.49 0.88 7.67
N ASP A 70 7.19 2.04 8.21
CA ASP A 70 5.88 2.69 8.09
C ASP A 70 5.66 3.29 6.70
N ARG A 71 6.65 4.05 6.20
CA ARG A 71 6.59 4.72 4.89
C ARG A 71 6.63 3.72 3.74
N MET A 72 7.53 2.72 3.80
CA MET A 72 7.57 1.66 2.79
C MET A 72 6.24 0.88 2.74
N ASP A 73 5.63 0.59 3.89
CA ASP A 73 4.37 -0.13 3.92
C ASP A 73 3.21 0.72 3.37
N ALA A 74 3.21 2.03 3.65
CA ALA A 74 2.28 2.97 3.04
C ALA A 74 2.44 3.01 1.50
N LEU A 75 3.69 3.05 1.00
CA LEU A 75 3.98 2.95 -0.42
C LEU A 75 3.44 1.64 -1.03
N VAL A 76 3.64 0.49 -0.36
CA VAL A 76 3.12 -0.79 -0.82
C VAL A 76 1.60 -0.78 -0.96
N TRP A 77 0.88 -0.16 -0.03
CA TRP A 77 -0.57 0.02 -0.15
C TRP A 77 -0.96 0.94 -1.30
N ALA A 78 -0.24 2.05 -1.51
CA ALA A 78 -0.47 2.93 -2.65
C ALA A 78 -0.24 2.21 -3.99
N LEU A 79 0.81 1.40 -4.10
CA LEU A 79 1.09 0.59 -5.29
C LEU A 79 0.06 -0.54 -5.46
N ALA A 80 -0.44 -1.12 -4.37
CA ALA A 80 -1.50 -2.10 -4.42
C ALA A 80 -2.83 -1.51 -4.88
N ASP A 81 -3.14 -0.27 -4.50
CA ASP A 81 -4.31 0.43 -5.05
C ASP A 81 -4.10 0.77 -6.53
N LEU A 82 -2.94 1.33 -6.88
CA LEU A 82 -2.63 1.75 -8.26
C LEU A 82 -2.54 0.60 -9.27
N PHE A 83 -1.85 -0.49 -8.91
CA PHE A 83 -1.61 -1.64 -9.79
C PHE A 83 -2.51 -2.83 -9.50
N GLY A 84 -3.07 -2.93 -8.29
CA GLY A 84 -3.90 -4.06 -7.85
C GLY A 84 -5.39 -3.88 -8.14
N THR A 85 -5.83 -2.74 -8.68
CA THR A 85 -7.23 -2.60 -9.10
C THR A 85 -7.50 -3.26 -10.45
N ARG A 86 -8.21 -4.39 -10.37
CA ARG A 86 -9.08 -5.04 -11.38
C ARG A 86 -8.39 -5.72 -12.57
N ARG A 87 -8.21 -7.05 -12.45
CA ARG A 87 -8.78 -7.91 -13.51
C ARG A 87 -10.30 -7.80 -13.37
N ALA A 88 -10.94 -6.97 -14.19
CA ALA A 88 -12.35 -7.18 -14.46
C ALA A 88 -12.44 -8.59 -15.06
N SER A 89 -12.98 -9.55 -14.32
CA SER A 89 -13.29 -10.85 -14.89
C SER A 89 -14.24 -10.60 -16.07
N PRO A 90 -13.99 -11.17 -17.27
CA PRO A 90 -14.93 -11.05 -18.38
C PRO A 90 -16.32 -11.49 -17.92
N ARG A 91 -17.33 -10.62 -18.06
CA ARG A 91 -18.73 -10.93 -17.74
C ARG A 91 -19.53 -10.87 -19.03
N ILE A 92 -20.18 -11.98 -19.39
CA ILE A 92 -21.19 -11.99 -20.46
C ILE A 92 -22.49 -11.44 -19.87
N ARG A 93 -22.99 -10.32 -20.40
CA ARG A 93 -24.38 -9.90 -20.18
C ARG A 93 -25.26 -10.73 -21.11
N LYS A 94 -26.24 -11.46 -20.56
CA LYS A 94 -27.36 -11.94 -21.36
C LYS A 94 -28.29 -10.75 -21.63
N LEU A 95 -28.62 -10.55 -22.91
CA LEU A 95 -29.67 -9.64 -23.37
C LEU A 95 -31.04 -10.22 -23.04
#